data_AF-A0A1Y3TE43-F1
#
_entry.id   AF-A0A1Y3TE43-F1
#
_cell.length_a   1.000
_cell.length_b   1.000
_cell.length_c   1.000
_cell.angle_alpha   90.00
_cell.angle_beta   90.00
_cell.angle_gamma   90.00
#
_symmetry.space_group_name_H-M   'P 1'
#
loop_
_entity.id
_entity.type
_entity.pdbx_description
1 polymer ?
#
loop_
_entity_poly.entity_id
_entity_poly.type
_entity_poly.pdbx_seq_one_letter_code
_entity_poly.pdbx_strand_id
1 'polypeptide(L)'
;MCFQIDHQDCKGAAAAFCSRLISVKSAEEFQSCLEASLKELWKTASHHTGSTTLCAKIAQYLEINLREQISLTALAQRFGYTPSYLNRIFKKEYGTSPLQYLTDLRISRAKELLLRHPDISIKTVASNVGYEDSRYFSRIFKNETGMTPSAWTEQEKSGFAGEPSL
;
A
#
# COMPACT_ATOMS: atom_id res chain seq x y z
N MET A 1 10.86 4.85 5.09
CA MET A 1 11.16 3.80 4.10
C MET A 1 10.37 2.57 4.50
N CYS A 2 9.18 2.36 3.94
CA CYS A 2 8.47 1.09 4.08
C CYS A 2 8.97 0.16 2.98
N PHE A 3 9.67 -0.90 3.37
CA PHE A 3 10.05 -1.98 2.47
C PHE A 3 8.78 -2.69 2.00
N GLN A 4 8.43 -2.56 0.73
CA GLN A 4 7.43 -3.43 0.10
C GLN A 4 8.15 -4.73 -0.27
N ILE A 5 7.90 -5.78 0.52
CA ILE A 5 8.31 -7.15 0.19
C ILE A 5 7.37 -7.65 -0.91
N ASP A 6 7.92 -8.07 -2.05
CA ASP A 6 7.14 -8.62 -3.17
C ASP A 6 6.40 -9.89 -2.69
N HIS A 7 5.12 -10.00 -3.08
CA HIS A 7 4.27 -11.16 -2.76
C HIS A 7 4.85 -12.48 -3.32
N GLN A 8 5.67 -12.41 -4.38
CA GLN A 8 6.35 -13.55 -4.95
C GLN A 8 7.55 -14.02 -4.10
N ASP A 9 8.26 -13.12 -3.43
CA ASP A 9 9.34 -13.42 -2.49
C ASP A 9 8.79 -14.01 -1.17
N CYS A 10 7.63 -13.52 -0.73
CA CYS A 10 6.91 -14.10 0.40
C CYS A 10 6.52 -15.56 0.17
N LYS A 11 6.14 -15.97 -1.05
CA LYS A 11 5.73 -17.36 -1.34
C LYS A 11 6.87 -18.36 -1.22
N GLY A 12 8.06 -18.03 -1.71
CA GLY A 12 9.24 -18.92 -1.65
C GLY A 12 9.74 -19.11 -0.22
N ALA A 13 9.83 -18.01 0.53
CA ALA A 13 10.24 -18.05 1.92
C ALA A 13 9.18 -18.67 2.85
N ALA A 14 7.88 -18.41 2.61
CA ALA A 14 6.81 -19.05 3.36
C ALA A 14 6.79 -20.56 3.11
N ALA A 15 7.02 -21.03 1.88
CA ALA A 15 7.12 -22.46 1.59
C ALA A 15 8.32 -23.12 2.31
N ALA A 16 9.48 -22.45 2.33
CA ALA A 16 10.67 -22.92 3.04
C ALA A 16 10.52 -22.85 4.57
N PHE A 17 9.76 -21.89 5.08
CA PHE A 17 9.42 -21.79 6.50
C PHE A 17 8.43 -22.89 6.90
N CYS A 18 7.35 -23.07 6.14
CA CYS A 18 6.34 -24.11 6.37
C CYS A 18 6.93 -25.53 6.30
N SER A 19 7.87 -25.79 5.39
CA SER A 19 8.54 -27.10 5.33
C SER A 19 9.44 -27.36 6.54
N ARG A 20 10.09 -26.33 7.09
CA ARG A 20 10.87 -26.41 8.34
C ARG A 20 9.98 -26.52 9.59
N LEU A 21 8.79 -25.93 9.56
CA LEU A 21 7.87 -25.85 10.71
C LEU A 21 7.27 -27.20 11.12
N ILE A 22 7.16 -28.15 10.19
CA ILE A 22 6.52 -29.46 10.41
C ILE A 22 7.29 -30.31 11.44
N SER A 23 8.55 -29.98 11.77
CA SER A 23 9.40 -30.78 12.67
C SER A 23 9.85 -30.06 13.95
N VAL A 24 9.34 -28.86 14.22
CA VAL A 24 9.71 -28.08 15.41
C VAL A 24 9.03 -28.66 16.65
N LYS A 25 9.82 -29.00 17.68
CA LYS A 25 9.33 -29.64 18.92
C LYS A 25 9.48 -28.77 20.17
N SER A 26 10.18 -27.64 20.07
CA SER A 26 10.36 -26.69 21.18
C SER A 26 10.25 -25.23 20.73
N ALA A 27 9.99 -24.34 21.68
CA ALA A 27 9.95 -22.89 21.44
C ALA A 27 11.32 -22.35 20.97
N GLU A 28 12.41 -22.95 21.43
CA GLU A 28 13.80 -22.57 21.07
C GLU A 28 14.11 -22.93 19.60
N GLU A 29 13.64 -24.10 19.16
CA GLU A 29 13.74 -24.54 17.77
C GLU A 29 12.88 -23.66 16.85
N PHE A 30 11.70 -23.25 17.32
CA PHE A 30 10.82 -22.32 16.60
C PHE A 30 11.50 -20.96 16.40
N GLN A 31 12.05 -20.39 17.46
CA GLN A 31 12.75 -19.11 17.41
C GLN A 31 13.94 -19.16 16.45
N SER A 32 14.75 -20.22 16.53
CA SER A 32 15.90 -20.42 15.64
C SER A 32 15.47 -20.54 14.17
N CYS A 33 14.39 -21.26 13.90
CA CYS A 33 13.83 -21.39 12.54
C CYS A 33 13.26 -20.08 12.01
N LEU A 34 12.61 -19.29 12.88
CA LEU A 34 12.05 -17.99 12.52
C LEU A 34 13.17 -16.99 12.19
N GLU A 35 14.20 -16.89 13.04
CA GLU A 35 15.35 -16.01 12.81
C GLU A 35 16.10 -16.34 11.51
N ALA A 36 16.33 -17.63 11.24
CA ALA A 36 16.96 -18.07 10.00
C ALA A 36 16.11 -17.71 8.77
N SER A 37 14.80 -17.90 8.86
CA SER A 37 13.87 -17.58 7.76
C SER A 37 13.78 -16.08 7.51
N LEU A 38 13.79 -15.26 8.56
CA LEU A 38 13.82 -13.80 8.47
C LEU A 38 15.14 -13.29 7.85
N LYS A 39 16.28 -13.89 8.18
CA LYS A 39 17.58 -13.54 7.57
C LYS A 39 17.63 -13.86 6.08
N GLU A 40 17.12 -15.02 5.67
CA GLU A 40 17.08 -15.40 4.24
C GLU A 40 16.09 -14.54 3.43
N LEU A 41 14.95 -14.20 4.04
CA LEU A 41 14.03 -13.20 3.49
C LEU A 41 14.71 -11.85 3.28
N TRP A 42 15.45 -11.38 4.28
CA TRP A 42 16.13 -10.08 4.20
C TRP A 42 17.25 -10.08 3.16
N LYS A 43 18.02 -11.16 3.04
CA LYS A 43 19.03 -11.31 1.98
C LYS A 43 18.39 -11.28 0.59
N THR A 44 17.31 -12.02 0.39
CA THR A 44 16.60 -12.10 -0.90
C THR A 44 16.00 -10.74 -1.27
N ALA A 45 15.37 -10.06 -0.31
CA ALA A 45 14.86 -8.70 -0.47
C ALA A 45 15.98 -7.68 -0.73
N SER A 46 17.16 -7.88 -0.13
CA SER A 46 18.30 -6.98 -0.29
C SER A 46 19.00 -7.17 -1.64
N HIS A 47 19.01 -8.37 -2.23
CA HIS A 47 19.63 -8.62 -3.54
C HIS A 47 18.87 -8.00 -4.74
N HIS A 48 17.63 -7.50 -4.55
CA HIS A 48 16.89 -6.76 -5.57
C HIS A 48 17.18 -5.24 -5.61
N THR A 49 18.07 -4.73 -4.75
CA THR A 49 18.37 -3.29 -4.65
C THR A 49 19.17 -2.69 -5.82
N GLY A 50 19.61 -3.51 -6.80
CA GLY A 50 20.42 -3.03 -7.94
C GLY A 50 19.66 -2.66 -9.22
N SER A 51 18.39 -3.04 -9.39
CA SER A 51 17.62 -2.73 -10.59
C SER A 51 16.13 -2.58 -10.25
N THR A 52 15.69 -1.34 -10.03
CA THR A 52 14.27 -1.02 -9.81
C THR A 52 13.46 -1.44 -11.05
N THR A 53 12.50 -2.35 -10.87
CA THR A 53 11.59 -2.80 -11.94
C THR A 53 10.84 -1.62 -12.55
N LEU A 54 10.34 -1.77 -13.79
CA LEU A 54 9.50 -0.75 -14.41
C LEU A 54 8.26 -0.44 -13.55
N CYS A 55 7.61 -1.45 -12.98
CA CYS A 55 6.43 -1.26 -12.14
C CYS A 55 6.79 -0.51 -10.85
N ALA A 56 7.94 -0.80 -10.22
CA ALA A 56 8.41 -0.04 -9.06
C ALA A 56 8.70 1.43 -9.39
N LYS A 57 9.27 1.73 -10.57
CA LYS A 57 9.44 3.12 -11.04
C LYS A 57 8.10 3.82 -11.26
N ILE A 58 7.10 3.11 -11.77
CA ILE A 58 5.74 3.64 -11.94
C ILE A 58 5.10 3.89 -10.57
N ALA A 59 5.20 2.96 -9.63
CA ALA A 59 4.66 3.11 -8.27
C ALA A 59 5.28 4.32 -7.56
N GLN A 60 6.62 4.46 -7.62
CA GLN A 60 7.33 5.62 -7.09
C GLN A 60 6.86 6.92 -7.74
N TYR A 61 6.66 6.93 -9.06
CA TYR A 61 6.13 8.09 -9.76
C TYR A 61 4.74 8.49 -9.26
N LEU A 62 3.84 7.51 -9.07
CA LEU A 62 2.49 7.76 -8.56
C LEU A 62 2.51 8.29 -7.13
N GLU A 63 3.41 7.80 -6.28
CA GLU A 63 3.57 8.27 -4.90
C GLU A 63 4.05 9.74 -4.84
N ILE A 64 5.08 10.09 -5.62
CA ILE A 64 5.61 11.45 -5.68
C ILE A 64 4.57 12.43 -6.25
N ASN A 65 3.79 11.98 -7.24
CA ASN A 65 2.84 12.81 -7.99
C ASN A 65 1.39 12.53 -7.58
N LEU A 66 1.17 12.12 -6.33
CA LEU A 66 -0.12 11.66 -5.81
C LEU A 66 -1.26 12.67 -6.03
N ARG A 67 -0.95 13.97 -6.04
CA ARG A 67 -1.92 15.05 -6.20
C ARG A 67 -2.31 15.34 -7.65
N GLU A 68 -1.54 14.86 -8.62
CA GLU A 68 -1.74 15.22 -10.03
C GLU A 68 -2.88 14.41 -10.68
N GLN A 69 -3.53 15.00 -11.68
CA GLN A 69 -4.49 14.25 -12.50
C GLN A 69 -3.74 13.35 -13.49
N ILE A 70 -3.55 12.08 -13.10
CA ILE A 70 -2.81 11.10 -13.89
C ILE A 70 -3.79 10.20 -14.62
N SER A 71 -3.70 10.15 -15.95
CA SER A 71 -4.38 9.16 -16.78
C SER A 71 -3.46 8.01 -17.14
N LEU A 72 -4.03 6.83 -17.40
CA LEU A 72 -3.24 5.66 -17.84
C LEU A 72 -2.50 5.95 -19.17
N THR A 73 -3.10 6.74 -20.06
CA THR A 73 -2.48 7.15 -21.32
C THR A 73 -1.25 8.04 -21.11
N ALA A 74 -1.38 9.06 -20.25
CA ALA A 74 -0.25 9.94 -19.92
C ALA A 74 0.88 9.17 -19.22
N LEU A 75 0.53 8.26 -18.32
CA LEU A 75 1.48 7.38 -17.65
C LEU A 75 2.21 6.49 -18.67
N ALA A 76 1.47 5.89 -19.60
CA ALA A 76 2.05 5.04 -20.65
C ALA A 76 3.02 5.82 -21.56
N GLN A 77 2.63 7.02 -21.98
CA GLN A 77 3.50 7.90 -22.76
C GLN A 77 4.78 8.27 -21.99
N ARG A 78 4.66 8.63 -20.71
CA ARG A 78 5.81 9.00 -19.86
C ARG A 78 6.86 7.90 -19.76
N PHE A 79 6.42 6.64 -19.68
CA PHE A 79 7.32 5.50 -19.56
C PHE A 79 7.67 4.85 -20.89
N GLY A 80 7.12 5.32 -22.02
CA GLY A 80 7.44 4.80 -23.36
C GLY A 80 6.75 3.47 -23.71
N TYR A 81 5.55 3.23 -23.17
CA TYR A 81 4.79 1.98 -23.36
C TYR A 81 3.36 2.24 -23.81
N THR A 82 2.64 1.17 -24.16
CA THR A 82 1.20 1.24 -24.42
C THR A 82 0.41 1.13 -23.10
N PRO A 83 -0.78 1.76 -23.00
CA PRO A 83 -1.65 1.64 -21.82
C PRO A 83 -1.96 0.20 -21.44
N SER A 84 -2.25 -0.66 -22.41
CA SER A 84 -2.57 -2.08 -22.21
C SER A 84 -1.38 -2.87 -21.67
N TYR A 85 -0.17 -2.59 -22.18
CA TYR A 85 1.05 -3.23 -21.66
C TYR A 85 1.29 -2.84 -20.21
N LEU A 86 1.26 -1.53 -19.89
CA LEU A 86 1.44 -1.05 -18.52
C LEU A 86 0.42 -1.66 -17.55
N ASN A 87 -0.86 -1.66 -17.91
CA ASN A 87 -1.90 -2.22 -17.06
C ASN A 87 -1.64 -3.71 -16.77
N ARG A 88 -1.27 -4.48 -17.80
CA ARG A 88 -0.99 -5.91 -17.68
C ARG A 88 0.22 -6.21 -16.79
N ILE A 89 1.35 -5.54 -17.01
CA ILE A 89 2.55 -5.80 -16.21
C ILE A 89 2.37 -5.33 -14.76
N PHE A 90 1.70 -4.20 -14.55
CA PHE A 90 1.50 -3.63 -13.23
C PHE A 90 0.52 -4.50 -12.43
N LYS A 91 -0.57 -4.98 -13.05
CA LYS A 91 -1.47 -5.96 -12.41
C LYS A 91 -0.77 -7.27 -12.07
N LYS A 92 0.17 -7.73 -12.89
CA LYS A 92 0.91 -8.96 -12.62
C LYS A 92 1.79 -8.83 -11.37
N GLU A 93 2.40 -7.67 -11.16
CA GLU A 93 3.36 -7.42 -10.07
C GLU A 93 2.66 -6.93 -8.79
N TYR A 94 1.74 -5.96 -8.90
CA TYR A 94 1.07 -5.31 -7.77
C TYR A 94 -0.37 -5.81 -7.52
N GLY A 95 -0.88 -6.74 -8.34
CA GLY A 95 -2.24 -7.27 -8.20
C GLY A 95 -3.37 -6.32 -8.62
N THR A 96 -3.06 -5.06 -8.94
CA THR A 96 -4.04 -4.01 -9.26
C THR A 96 -3.61 -3.16 -10.46
N SER A 97 -4.51 -2.33 -10.99
CA SER A 97 -4.13 -1.39 -12.07
C SER A 97 -3.37 -0.19 -11.52
N PRO A 98 -2.55 0.52 -12.33
CA PRO A 98 -1.86 1.73 -11.88
C PRO A 98 -2.81 2.81 -11.32
N LEU A 99 -3.98 2.99 -11.93
CA LEU A 99 -4.94 4.00 -11.48
C LEU A 99 -5.65 3.60 -10.18
N GLN A 100 -5.95 2.32 -10.00
CA GLN A 100 -6.48 1.83 -8.73
C GLN A 100 -5.43 1.93 -7.62
N TYR A 101 -4.17 1.58 -7.91
CA TYR A 101 -3.06 1.77 -6.97
C TYR A 101 -2.93 3.24 -6.52
N LEU A 102 -3.06 4.19 -7.46
CA LEU A 102 -3.09 5.62 -7.12
C LEU A 102 -4.29 5.96 -6.23
N THR A 103 -5.48 5.44 -6.51
CA THR A 103 -6.65 5.60 -5.63
C THR A 103 -6.37 5.10 -4.22
N ASP A 104 -5.80 3.90 -4.08
CA ASP A 104 -5.48 3.28 -2.79
C ASP A 104 -4.48 4.12 -1.99
N LEU A 105 -3.45 4.65 -2.66
CA LEU A 105 -2.49 5.59 -2.06
C LEU A 105 -3.20 6.87 -1.56
N ARG A 106 -4.08 7.46 -2.37
CA ARG A 106 -4.83 8.67 -2.01
C ARG A 106 -5.73 8.45 -0.81
N ILE A 107 -6.43 7.32 -0.75
CA ILE A 107 -7.29 6.97 0.38
C ILE A 107 -6.46 6.74 1.65
N SER A 108 -5.34 6.05 1.53
CA SER A 108 -4.43 5.81 2.65
C SER A 108 -3.90 7.13 3.21
N ARG A 109 -3.48 8.05 2.35
CA ARG A 109 -3.05 9.40 2.75
C ARG A 109 -4.18 10.23 3.35
N ALA A 110 -5.40 10.10 2.83
CA ALA A 110 -6.56 10.80 3.36
C ALA A 110 -6.91 10.34 4.78
N LYS A 111 -6.87 9.03 5.05
CA LYS A 111 -7.05 8.46 6.39
C LYS A 111 -6.03 9.02 7.37
N GLU A 112 -4.76 9.06 6.98
CA GLU A 112 -3.68 9.63 7.80
C GLU A 112 -3.92 11.11 8.14
N LEU A 113 -4.35 11.91 7.17
CA LEU A 113 -4.67 13.33 7.38
C LEU A 113 -5.86 13.52 8.33
N LEU A 114 -6.90 12.71 8.18
CA LEU A 114 -8.11 12.75 9.03
C LEU A 114 -7.79 12.39 10.49
N LEU A 115 -6.89 11.43 10.71
CA LEU A 115 -6.46 11.04 12.07
C LEU A 115 -5.56 12.09 12.71
N ARG A 116 -4.62 12.67 11.95
CA ARG A 116 -3.66 13.64 12.49
C ARG A 116 -4.26 15.03 12.71
N HIS A 117 -5.32 15.37 11.99
CA HIS A 117 -5.95 16.69 12.05
C HIS A 117 -7.46 16.54 12.21
N PRO A 118 -7.98 16.32 13.44
CA PRO A 118 -9.39 16.05 13.69
C PRO A 118 -10.38 17.10 13.16
N ASP A 119 -9.94 18.35 13.01
CA ASP A 119 -10.75 19.50 12.57
C ASP A 119 -10.54 19.85 11.08
N ILE A 120 -9.73 19.07 10.35
CA ILE A 120 -9.49 19.32 8.93
C ILE A 120 -10.78 19.12 8.12
N SER A 121 -11.10 20.10 7.27
CA SER A 121 -12.28 19.97 6.41
C SER A 121 -12.09 18.87 5.36
N ILE A 122 -13.16 18.13 5.04
CA ILE A 122 -13.14 17.11 3.98
C ILE A 122 -12.71 17.70 2.63
N LYS A 123 -13.07 18.96 2.35
CA LYS A 123 -12.63 19.68 1.16
C LYS A 123 -11.11 19.85 1.12
N THR A 124 -10.52 20.22 2.25
CA THR A 124 -9.07 20.35 2.39
C THR A 124 -8.38 18.99 2.22
N VAL A 125 -8.91 17.92 2.83
CA VAL A 125 -8.37 16.55 2.66
C VAL A 125 -8.40 16.14 1.19
N ALA A 126 -9.54 16.28 0.52
CA ALA A 126 -9.71 15.94 -0.90
C ALA A 126 -8.64 16.62 -1.76
N SER A 127 -8.48 17.95 -1.61
CA SER A 127 -7.46 18.72 -2.34
C SER A 127 -6.04 18.24 -2.02
N ASN A 128 -5.76 17.92 -0.75
CA ASN A 128 -4.45 17.44 -0.33
C ASN A 128 -4.07 16.08 -0.93
N VAL A 129 -5.05 15.26 -1.33
CA VAL A 129 -4.82 13.94 -1.94
C VAL A 129 -5.16 13.91 -3.43
N GLY A 130 -5.32 15.05 -4.09
CA GLY A 130 -5.47 15.12 -5.55
C GLY A 130 -6.90 15.02 -6.09
N TYR A 131 -7.91 15.30 -5.27
CA TYR A 131 -9.29 15.45 -5.72
C TYR A 131 -9.74 16.91 -5.61
N GLU A 132 -10.20 17.47 -6.72
CA GLU A 132 -10.73 18.84 -6.78
C GLU A 132 -12.15 18.94 -6.19
N ASP A 133 -12.96 17.92 -6.42
CA ASP A 133 -14.34 17.83 -5.93
C ASP A 133 -14.42 16.96 -4.67
N SER A 134 -14.81 17.57 -3.55
CA SER A 134 -14.94 16.90 -2.25
C SER A 134 -16.09 15.89 -2.18
N ARG A 135 -17.15 16.08 -2.96
CA ARG A 135 -18.27 15.14 -3.06
C ARG A 135 -17.85 13.91 -3.85
N TYR A 136 -17.12 14.09 -4.95
CA TYR A 136 -16.54 12.99 -5.70
C TYR A 136 -15.55 12.20 -4.84
N PHE A 137 -14.62 12.88 -4.16
CA PHE A 137 -13.73 12.25 -3.18
C PHE A 137 -14.51 11.44 -2.14
N SER A 138 -15.57 11.99 -1.55
CA SER A 138 -16.34 11.28 -0.53
C SER A 138 -16.98 10.00 -1.07
N ARG A 139 -17.40 9.99 -2.34
CA ARG A 139 -17.92 8.78 -3.00
C ARG A 139 -16.81 7.76 -3.21
N ILE A 140 -15.64 8.17 -3.70
CA ILE A 140 -14.49 7.26 -3.87
C ILE A 140 -14.07 6.69 -2.52
N PHE A 141 -13.89 7.53 -1.50
CA PHE A 141 -13.55 7.10 -0.15
C PHE A 141 -14.55 6.07 0.39
N LYS A 142 -15.85 6.31 0.20
CA LYS A 142 -16.88 5.35 0.59
C LYS A 142 -16.80 4.05 -0.19
N ASN A 143 -16.53 4.09 -1.49
CA ASN A 143 -16.37 2.87 -2.28
C ASN A 143 -15.18 2.03 -1.79
N GLU A 144 -14.06 2.68 -1.45
CA GLU A 144 -12.82 2.00 -1.02
C GLU A 144 -12.85 1.55 0.45
N THR A 145 -13.62 2.22 1.31
CA THR A 145 -13.61 1.96 2.76
C THR A 145 -14.93 1.42 3.32
N GLY A 146 -16.00 1.46 2.53
CA GLY A 146 -17.37 1.16 2.98
C GLY A 146 -18.09 2.33 3.68
N MET A 147 -17.38 3.40 4.06
CA MET A 147 -17.93 4.48 4.89
C MET A 147 -17.59 5.87 4.36
N THR A 148 -18.39 6.89 4.68
CA THR A 148 -18.02 8.28 4.32
C THR A 148 -16.81 8.73 5.15
N PRO A 149 -16.01 9.71 4.68
CA PRO A 149 -14.87 10.23 5.43
C PRO A 149 -15.24 10.64 6.86
N SER A 150 -16.34 11.36 7.06
CA SER A 150 -16.80 11.80 8.39
C SER A 150 -17.22 10.64 9.28
N ALA A 151 -17.96 9.66 8.75
CA ALA A 151 -18.37 8.49 9.54
C ALA A 151 -17.16 7.63 9.92
N TRP A 152 -16.20 7.48 9.00
CA TRP A 152 -14.95 6.78 9.27
C TRP A 152 -14.16 7.46 10.39
N THR A 153 -14.00 8.79 10.35
CA THR A 153 -13.31 9.53 11.42
C THR A 153 -13.99 9.39 12.79
N GLU A 154 -15.33 9.43 12.84
CA GLU A 154 -16.09 9.26 14.09
C GLU A 154 -15.90 7.86 14.68
N GLN A 155 -15.91 6.83 13.83
CA GLN A 155 -15.69 5.45 14.24
C GLN A 155 -14.28 5.25 14.82
N GLU A 156 -13.25 5.75 14.14
CA GLU A 156 -11.87 5.63 14.61
C GLU A 156 -11.67 6.36 15.94
N LYS A 157 -12.22 7.57 16.10
CA LYS A 157 -12.18 8.30 17.39
C LYS A 157 -12.86 7.51 18.53
N SER A 158 -13.99 6.88 18.24
CA SER A 158 -14.73 6.07 19.21
C SER A 158 -13.98 4.78 19.60
N GLY A 159 -13.18 4.22 18.69
CA GLY A 159 -12.34 3.05 18.95
C GLY A 159 -11.14 3.30 19.86
N PHE A 160 -10.66 4.56 19.95
CA PHE A 160 -9.54 4.95 20.83
C PHE A 160 -9.98 5.42 22.23
N ALA A 161 -11.26 5.67 22.46
CA ALA A 161 -11.78 6.12 23.78
C ALA A 161 -11.95 4.97 24.80
N GLY A 162 -11.41 3.79 24.53
CA GLY A 162 -11.61 2.55 25.31
C GLY A 162 -10.47 2.12 26.24
N GLU A 163 -9.33 2.82 26.30
CA GLU A 163 -8.29 2.54 27.30
C GLU A 163 -8.31 3.62 28.40
N PRO A 164 -8.63 3.27 29.66
CA PRO A 164 -8.45 4.18 30.78
C PRO A 164 -6.95 4.40 30.98
N SER A 165 -6.49 5.63 30.76
CA SER A 165 -5.23 6.11 31.31
C SER A 165 -5.24 5.94 32.83
N LEU A 166 -4.31 5.11 33.32
CA LEU A 166 -3.99 4.92 34.75
C LEU A 166 -3.65 6.23 35.45
#